data_AF-A0A174EZ67-F1
#
_entry.id   AF-A0A174EZ67-F1
#
_cell.length_a   1.000
_cell.length_b   1.000
_cell.length_c   1.000
_cell.angle_alpha   90.00
_cell.angle_beta   90.00
_cell.angle_gamma   90.00
#
_symmetry.space_group_name_H-M   'P 1'
#
loop_
_entity.id
_entity.type
_entity.pdbx_description
1 polymer ?
#
loop_
_entity_poly.entity_id
_entity_poly.type
_entity_poly.pdbx_seq_one_letter_code
_entity_poly.pdbx_strand_id
1 'polypeptide(L)'
;MTEENKTYITHLKVTDVPWHRLTTAYGRGTEFPAHLAVLEQMGDLASVKESLYELTANMEHQSTLWHATPFGMVFLSRILEKALQKSGQNPVAHFLAGELLDFFACILQCFHDGDEMEHAEPLPLFSDLLREEYLWSEEYDEEEDEMRYEEDEVFPDDLFYSFYYYSWQAVLAYRDILEQVSEEFAGPAAAVLKLL
;
A
#
# COMPACT_ATOMS: atom_id res chain seq x y z
N MET A 1 -10.10 -14.12 0.07
CA MET A 1 -10.60 -12.89 0.72
C MET A 1 -12.09 -13.03 1.00
N THR A 2 -12.56 -12.54 2.15
CA THR A 2 -14.00 -12.51 2.50
C THR A 2 -14.74 -11.42 1.73
N GLU A 3 -16.04 -11.57 1.54
CA GLU A 3 -16.85 -10.51 0.88
C GLU A 3 -16.88 -9.20 1.68
N GLU A 4 -16.77 -9.30 3.01
CA GLU A 4 -16.68 -8.13 3.90
C GLU A 4 -15.39 -7.34 3.65
N ASN A 5 -14.22 -8.00 3.65
CA ASN A 5 -12.95 -7.34 3.34
C ASN A 5 -12.95 -6.78 1.92
N LYS A 6 -13.46 -7.55 0.94
CA LYS A 6 -13.58 -7.07 -0.44
C LYS A 6 -14.41 -5.79 -0.52
N THR A 7 -15.57 -5.78 0.15
CA THR A 7 -16.47 -4.62 0.18
C THR A 7 -15.78 -3.43 0.85
N TYR A 8 -15.15 -3.63 2.01
CA TYR A 8 -14.43 -2.58 2.71
C TYR A 8 -13.32 -1.97 1.85
N ILE A 9 -12.41 -2.81 1.33
CA ILE A 9 -11.27 -2.39 0.50
C ILE A 9 -11.72 -1.62 -0.74
N THR A 10 -12.78 -2.06 -1.40
CA THR A 10 -13.27 -1.43 -2.63
C THR A 10 -14.02 -0.12 -2.40
N HIS A 11 -14.57 0.11 -1.20
CA HIS A 11 -15.34 1.31 -0.86
C HIS A 11 -14.59 2.30 0.05
N LEU A 12 -13.43 1.92 0.60
CA LEU A 12 -12.61 2.76 1.48
C LEU A 12 -12.30 4.11 0.81
N LYS A 13 -12.48 5.23 1.51
CA LYS A 13 -12.07 6.55 1.00
C LYS A 13 -10.76 6.97 1.63
N VAL A 14 -9.98 7.77 0.89
CA VAL A 14 -8.70 8.31 1.39
C VAL A 14 -8.89 9.14 2.65
N THR A 15 -10.05 9.78 2.82
CA THR A 15 -10.43 10.58 3.99
C THR A 15 -10.85 9.74 5.21
N ASP A 16 -11.14 8.46 5.02
CA ASP A 16 -11.59 7.57 6.09
C ASP A 16 -10.41 6.87 6.79
N VAL A 17 -9.19 7.06 6.28
CA VAL A 17 -7.94 6.53 6.85
C VAL A 17 -7.29 7.61 7.72
N PRO A 18 -6.99 7.34 9.01
CA PRO A 18 -6.31 8.29 9.90
C PRO A 18 -4.79 8.31 9.62
N TRP A 19 -4.40 8.78 8.44
CA TRP A 19 -3.02 8.69 7.94
C TRP A 19 -1.97 9.25 8.90
N HIS A 20 -2.29 10.32 9.63
CA HIS A 20 -1.43 10.95 10.62
C HIS A 20 -1.18 10.09 11.87
N ARG A 21 -1.83 8.93 11.98
CA ARG A 21 -1.69 7.94 13.06
C ARG A 21 -1.15 6.60 12.57
N LEU A 22 -0.84 6.47 11.28
CA LEU A 22 -0.28 5.25 10.69
C LEU A 22 1.22 5.43 10.46
N THR A 23 2.01 4.46 10.91
CA THR A 23 3.46 4.48 10.74
C THR A 23 3.90 4.20 9.31
N THR A 24 5.05 4.75 8.98
CA THR A 24 5.81 4.55 7.75
C THR A 24 7.27 4.31 8.08
N ALA A 25 8.08 3.97 7.08
CA ALA A 25 9.52 3.82 7.25
C ALA A 25 10.23 5.07 7.82
N TYR A 26 9.69 6.26 7.56
CA TYR A 26 10.31 7.54 7.91
C TYR A 26 9.36 8.46 8.70
N GLY A 27 8.48 7.88 9.51
CA GLY A 27 7.58 8.63 10.39
C GLY A 27 6.13 8.19 10.27
N ARG A 28 5.25 9.11 9.88
CA ARG A 28 3.81 8.88 9.77
C ARG A 28 3.28 9.20 8.38
N GLY A 29 2.15 8.58 8.03
CA GLY A 29 1.51 8.70 6.72
C GLY A 29 0.86 10.04 6.40
N THR A 30 1.06 11.10 7.19
CA THR A 30 0.33 12.39 7.11
C THR A 30 0.22 12.95 5.68
N GLU A 31 1.29 12.86 4.90
CA GLU A 31 1.35 13.42 3.53
C GLU A 31 0.83 12.46 2.44
N PHE A 32 0.46 11.22 2.77
CA PHE A 32 -0.01 10.22 1.80
C PHE A 32 -1.18 10.72 0.94
N PRO A 33 -2.24 11.37 1.49
CA PRO A 33 -3.33 11.90 0.67
C PRO A 33 -2.86 12.88 -0.41
N ALA A 34 -1.86 13.71 -0.12
CA ALA A 34 -1.33 14.69 -1.06
C ALA A 34 -0.59 14.00 -2.22
N HIS A 35 0.29 13.04 -1.89
CA HIS A 35 1.01 12.26 -2.90
C HIS A 35 0.07 11.39 -3.76
N LEU A 36 -0.91 10.72 -3.15
CA LEU A 36 -1.92 9.94 -3.86
C LEU A 36 -2.72 10.81 -4.85
N ALA A 37 -3.07 12.04 -4.45
CA ALA A 37 -3.77 12.98 -5.33
C ALA A 37 -2.91 13.39 -6.55
N VAL A 38 -1.59 13.58 -6.37
CA VAL A 38 -0.66 13.85 -7.48
C VAL A 38 -0.61 12.67 -8.44
N LEU A 39 -0.48 11.45 -7.92
CA LEU A 39 -0.47 10.23 -8.73
C LEU A 39 -1.78 10.03 -9.49
N GLU A 40 -2.92 10.29 -8.86
CA GLU A 40 -4.24 10.16 -9.49
C GLU A 40 -4.45 11.17 -10.64
N GLN A 41 -3.91 12.38 -10.50
CA GLN A 41 -3.99 13.42 -11.54
C GLN A 41 -3.17 13.08 -12.79
N MET A 42 -2.00 12.45 -12.62
CA MET A 42 -1.07 12.11 -13.71
C MET A 42 -0.75 13.31 -14.62
N GLY A 43 -0.64 14.51 -14.03
CA GLY A 43 -0.55 15.78 -14.76
C GLY A 43 0.86 16.18 -15.15
N ASP A 44 1.85 15.92 -14.29
CA ASP A 44 3.25 16.27 -14.49
C ASP A 44 4.16 15.10 -14.09
N LEU A 45 5.17 14.81 -14.93
CA LEU A 45 6.05 13.66 -14.72
C LEU A 45 6.98 13.85 -13.51
N ALA A 46 7.47 15.06 -13.26
CA ALA A 46 8.39 15.30 -12.15
C ALA A 46 7.66 15.15 -10.82
N SER A 47 6.50 15.78 -10.67
CA SER A 47 5.66 15.64 -9.47
C SER A 47 5.19 14.20 -9.24
N VAL A 48 4.87 13.45 -10.31
CA VAL A 48 4.50 12.03 -10.20
C VAL A 48 5.68 11.19 -9.73
N LYS A 49 6.89 11.41 -10.26
CA LYS A 49 8.09 10.68 -9.82
C LYS A 49 8.42 10.95 -8.36
N GLU A 50 8.37 12.21 -7.95
CA GLU A 50 8.60 12.61 -6.56
C GLU A 50 7.56 11.99 -5.62
N SER A 51 6.26 12.14 -5.93
CA SER A 51 5.20 11.59 -5.07
C SER A 51 5.18 10.06 -5.05
N LEU A 52 5.54 9.41 -6.16
CA LEU A 52 5.67 7.96 -6.18
C LEU A 52 6.81 7.51 -5.28
N TYR A 53 7.98 8.15 -5.39
CA TYR A 53 9.13 7.86 -4.54
C TYR A 53 8.79 8.01 -3.05
N GLU A 54 8.20 9.16 -2.66
CA GLU A 54 7.80 9.43 -1.27
C GLU A 54 6.84 8.37 -0.73
N LEU A 55 5.85 7.94 -1.53
CA LEU A 55 4.94 6.86 -1.12
C LEU A 55 5.69 5.53 -1.00
N THR A 56 6.40 5.09 -2.04
CA THR A 56 7.00 3.75 -2.07
C THR A 56 8.07 3.59 -1.00
N ALA A 57 8.90 4.60 -0.76
CA ALA A 57 9.95 4.57 0.26
C ALA A 57 9.41 4.57 1.70
N ASN A 58 8.20 5.12 1.91
CA ASN A 58 7.52 5.11 3.20
C ASN A 58 6.68 3.84 3.42
N MET A 59 6.27 3.17 2.35
CA MET A 59 5.47 1.95 2.39
C MET A 59 6.32 0.68 2.55
N GLU A 60 7.53 0.67 2.01
CA GLU A 60 8.45 -0.46 2.09
C GLU A 60 9.87 0.05 2.32
N HIS A 61 10.57 -0.59 3.26
CA HIS A 61 12.00 -0.37 3.44
C HIS A 61 12.69 -1.66 3.89
N GLN A 62 13.66 -2.13 3.09
CA GLN A 62 14.42 -3.36 3.36
C GLN A 62 13.53 -4.58 3.60
N SER A 63 12.54 -4.77 2.73
CA SER A 63 11.51 -5.81 2.79
C SER A 63 10.58 -5.73 4.01
N THR A 64 10.62 -4.62 4.77
CA THR A 64 9.70 -4.35 5.87
C THR A 64 8.53 -3.51 5.39
N LEU A 65 7.31 -3.99 5.64
CA LEU A 65 6.08 -3.25 5.37
C LEU A 65 5.58 -2.55 6.63
N TRP A 66 4.91 -1.42 6.46
CA TRP A 66 4.51 -0.52 7.54
C TRP A 66 2.99 -0.43 7.65
N HIS A 67 2.51 0.17 8.73
CA HIS A 67 1.07 0.24 9.02
C HIS A 67 0.27 0.96 7.94
N ALA A 68 0.87 1.99 7.31
CA ALA A 68 0.25 2.70 6.19
C ALA A 68 0.19 1.89 4.88
N THR A 69 1.02 0.86 4.71
CA THR A 69 1.20 0.11 3.46
C THR A 69 -0.05 -0.58 2.95
N PRO A 70 -0.80 -1.38 3.73
CA PRO A 70 -2.03 -2.02 3.24
C PRO A 70 -3.04 -1.00 2.71
N PHE A 71 -3.16 0.18 3.35
CA PHE A 71 -4.03 1.26 2.89
C PHE A 71 -3.49 1.93 1.62
N GLY A 72 -2.19 2.22 1.57
CA GLY A 72 -1.53 2.74 0.37
C GLY A 72 -1.78 1.86 -0.85
N MET A 73 -1.65 0.53 -0.68
CA MET A 73 -1.89 -0.45 -1.75
C MET A 73 -3.33 -0.44 -2.29
N VAL A 74 -4.33 -0.15 -1.46
CA VAL A 74 -5.73 0.03 -1.92
C VAL A 74 -5.82 1.18 -2.92
N PHE A 75 -5.23 2.34 -2.59
CA PHE A 75 -5.32 3.52 -3.45
C PHE A 75 -4.42 3.39 -4.67
N LEU A 76 -3.21 2.84 -4.52
CA LEU A 76 -2.33 2.56 -5.66
C LEU A 76 -2.98 1.58 -6.64
N SER A 77 -3.79 0.61 -6.18
CA SER A 77 -4.50 -0.32 -7.08
C SER A 77 -5.53 0.40 -7.95
N ARG A 78 -6.26 1.35 -7.37
CA ARG A 78 -7.21 2.21 -8.10
C ARG A 78 -6.50 3.18 -9.06
N ILE A 79 -5.33 3.68 -8.65
CA ILE A 79 -4.51 4.55 -9.49
C ILE A 79 -3.93 3.76 -10.67
N LEU A 80 -3.47 2.52 -10.45
CA LEU A 80 -3.00 1.63 -11.50
C LEU A 80 -4.09 1.39 -12.55
N GLU A 81 -5.33 1.10 -12.13
CA GLU A 81 -6.46 0.98 -13.07
C GLU A 81 -6.59 2.23 -13.96
N LYS A 82 -6.59 3.42 -13.36
CA LYS A 82 -6.69 4.69 -14.09
C LYS A 82 -5.48 4.93 -15.00
N ALA A 83 -4.29 4.56 -14.54
CA ALA A 83 -3.05 4.72 -15.29
C ALA A 83 -3.05 3.81 -16.54
N LEU A 84 -3.44 2.55 -16.38
CA LEU A 84 -3.60 1.59 -17.48
C LEU A 84 -4.61 2.10 -18.52
N GLN A 85 -5.77 2.61 -18.09
CA GLN A 85 -6.80 3.17 -18.99
C GLN A 85 -6.31 4.38 -19.80
N LYS A 86 -5.42 5.20 -19.24
CA LYS A 86 -4.91 6.43 -19.87
C LYS A 86 -3.56 6.26 -20.57
N SER A 87 -2.87 5.14 -20.34
CA SER A 87 -1.49 4.89 -20.77
C SER A 87 -1.26 5.14 -22.27
N GLY A 88 -2.19 4.74 -23.14
CA GLY A 88 -2.06 4.94 -24.59
C GLY A 88 -2.12 6.39 -25.07
N GLN A 89 -2.50 7.34 -24.22
CA GLN A 89 -2.66 8.77 -24.57
C GLN A 89 -1.90 9.72 -23.62
N ASN A 90 -1.55 9.28 -22.42
CA ASN A 90 -0.83 10.06 -21.44
C ASN A 90 0.52 9.37 -21.10
N PRO A 91 1.67 9.94 -21.49
CA PRO A 91 2.97 9.36 -21.20
C PRO A 91 3.29 9.29 -19.69
N VAL A 92 2.72 10.18 -18.87
CA VAL A 92 2.83 10.13 -17.40
C VAL A 92 2.06 8.93 -16.85
N ALA A 93 0.87 8.65 -17.40
CA ALA A 93 0.09 7.47 -17.04
C ALA A 93 0.77 6.16 -17.46
N HIS A 94 1.37 6.13 -18.67
CA HIS A 94 2.14 4.99 -19.13
C HIS A 94 3.35 4.72 -18.20
N PHE A 95 4.12 5.76 -17.86
CA PHE A 95 5.21 5.66 -16.89
C PHE A 95 4.72 5.10 -15.55
N LEU A 96 3.68 5.73 -14.99
CA LEU A 96 3.15 5.35 -13.67
C LEU A 96 2.62 3.92 -13.65
N ALA A 97 1.95 3.45 -14.71
CA ALA A 97 1.44 2.08 -14.78
C ALA A 97 2.59 1.04 -14.71
N GLY A 98 3.70 1.29 -15.40
CA GLY A 98 4.88 0.41 -15.34
C GLY A 98 5.48 0.36 -13.92
N GLU A 99 5.76 1.52 -13.34
CA GLU A 99 6.37 1.59 -12.01
C GLU A 99 5.48 0.99 -10.91
N LEU A 100 4.16 1.18 -11.00
CA LEU A 100 3.23 0.57 -10.05
C LEU A 100 3.19 -0.95 -10.17
N LEU A 101 3.29 -1.53 -11.38
CA LEU A 101 3.36 -2.98 -11.55
C LEU A 101 4.65 -3.56 -10.95
N ASP A 102 5.78 -2.86 -11.13
CA ASP A 102 7.05 -3.27 -10.52
C ASP A 102 7.00 -3.18 -8.99
N PHE A 103 6.45 -2.08 -8.46
CA PHE A 103 6.26 -1.92 -7.01
C PHE A 103 5.29 -2.95 -6.44
N PHE A 104 4.22 -3.31 -7.16
CA PHE A 104 3.28 -4.34 -6.72
C PHE A 104 3.98 -5.70 -6.64
N ALA A 105 4.81 -6.05 -7.62
CA ALA A 105 5.60 -7.27 -7.55
C ALA A 105 6.53 -7.27 -6.32
N CYS A 106 7.16 -6.13 -5.99
CA CYS A 106 7.98 -5.99 -4.79
C CYS A 106 7.19 -6.23 -3.50
N ILE A 107 6.03 -5.58 -3.33
CA ILE A 107 5.19 -5.72 -2.12
C ILE A 107 4.65 -7.15 -1.98
N LEU A 108 4.19 -7.76 -3.09
CA LEU A 108 3.69 -9.14 -3.04
C LEU A 108 4.83 -10.13 -2.77
N GLN A 109 6.05 -9.88 -3.25
CA GLN A 109 7.20 -10.70 -2.88
C GLN A 109 7.52 -10.57 -1.38
N CYS A 110 7.46 -9.35 -0.81
CA CYS A 110 7.62 -9.16 0.64
C CYS A 110 6.57 -9.95 1.44
N PHE A 111 5.33 -10.04 0.94
CA PHE A 111 4.31 -10.91 1.54
C PHE A 111 4.74 -12.38 1.52
N HIS A 112 5.15 -12.94 0.38
CA HIS A 112 5.57 -14.34 0.31
C HIS A 112 6.77 -14.63 1.21
N ASP A 113 7.77 -13.75 1.22
CA ASP A 113 8.95 -13.90 2.07
C ASP A 113 8.55 -13.87 3.57
N GLY A 114 7.60 -13.02 3.96
CA GLY A 114 7.06 -12.96 5.31
C GLY A 114 6.18 -14.15 5.69
N ASP A 115 5.41 -14.68 4.74
CA ASP A 115 4.52 -15.85 4.91
C ASP A 115 5.30 -17.16 5.11
N GLU A 116 6.55 -17.21 4.64
CA GLU A 116 7.45 -18.36 4.89
C GLU A 116 8.10 -18.34 6.29
N MET A 117 8.05 -17.21 7.00
CA MET A 117 8.65 -17.04 8.33
C MET A 117 7.69 -17.44 9.45
N GLU A 118 8.19 -17.50 10.69
CA GLU A 118 7.30 -17.62 11.86
C GLU A 118 6.56 -16.29 12.05
N HIS A 119 5.22 -16.35 11.98
CA HIS A 119 4.34 -15.19 12.14
C HIS A 119 3.06 -15.59 12.88
N ALA A 120 2.39 -14.61 13.48
CA ALA A 120 1.04 -14.80 14.03
C ALA A 120 0.00 -14.90 12.91
N GLU A 121 -1.20 -15.38 13.24
CA GLU A 121 -2.34 -15.27 12.32
C GLU A 121 -2.70 -13.79 12.09
N PRO A 122 -3.12 -13.40 10.89
CA PRO A 122 -3.49 -12.01 10.62
C PRO A 122 -4.78 -11.65 11.37
N LEU A 123 -4.99 -10.34 11.59
CA LEU A 123 -6.23 -9.82 12.16
C LEU A 123 -7.44 -10.27 11.31
N PRO A 124 -8.61 -10.52 11.92
CA PRO A 124 -9.76 -11.09 11.19
C PRO A 124 -10.29 -10.23 10.03
N LEU A 125 -10.29 -8.91 10.19
CA LEU A 125 -10.80 -7.97 9.18
C LEU A 125 -9.75 -6.93 8.79
N PHE A 126 -9.78 -6.49 7.53
CA PHE A 126 -8.91 -5.40 7.06
C PHE A 126 -9.13 -4.13 7.88
N SER A 127 -10.38 -3.86 8.27
CA SER A 127 -10.74 -2.71 9.10
C SER A 127 -10.14 -2.76 10.51
N ASP A 128 -9.77 -3.94 11.01
CA ASP A 128 -9.20 -4.08 12.35
C ASP A 128 -7.84 -3.41 12.47
N LEU A 129 -7.14 -3.20 11.35
CA LEU A 129 -5.92 -2.39 11.27
C LEU A 129 -6.12 -0.95 11.77
N LEU A 130 -7.37 -0.45 11.84
CA LEU A 130 -7.70 0.90 12.34
C LEU A 130 -8.30 0.91 13.74
N ARG A 131 -8.21 -0.19 14.50
CA ARG A 131 -8.63 -0.21 15.89
C ARG A 131 -7.77 0.74 16.72
N GLU A 132 -8.41 1.45 17.65
CA GLU A 132 -7.78 2.50 18.45
C GLU A 132 -6.51 2.04 19.18
N GLU A 133 -6.50 0.79 19.67
CA GLU A 133 -5.35 0.21 20.35
C GLU A 133 -4.09 0.06 19.49
N TYR A 134 -4.22 0.10 18.16
CA TYR A 134 -3.09 -0.02 17.22
C TYR A 134 -2.64 1.34 16.68
N LEU A 135 -3.47 2.37 16.80
CA LEU A 135 -3.18 3.68 16.24
C LEU A 135 -2.17 4.43 17.11
N TRP A 136 -1.34 5.24 16.46
CA TRP A 136 -0.40 6.13 17.14
C TRP A 136 -1.15 7.34 17.73
N SER A 137 -0.51 8.16 18.56
CA SER A 137 -1.17 9.31 19.19
C SER A 137 -1.79 10.25 18.14
N GLU A 138 -2.88 10.93 18.48
CA GLU A 138 -3.53 11.90 17.57
C GLU A 138 -2.60 13.07 17.22
N GLU A 139 -1.81 13.54 18.19
CA GLU A 139 -0.79 14.56 17.96
C GLU A 139 0.54 13.88 17.66
N TYR A 140 1.26 14.39 16.67
CA TYR A 140 2.61 13.91 16.37
C TYR A 140 3.60 14.51 17.35
N ASP A 141 4.34 13.63 18.04
CA ASP A 141 5.47 13.98 18.89
C ASP A 141 6.63 13.05 18.52
N GLU A 142 7.71 13.62 18.00
CA GLU A 142 8.88 12.88 17.51
C GLU A 142 9.58 12.13 18.66
N GLU A 143 9.67 12.74 19.84
CA GLU A 143 10.34 12.11 20.99
C GLU A 143 9.50 10.95 21.54
N GLU A 144 8.18 11.09 21.62
CA GLU A 144 7.30 9.99 22.03
C GLU A 144 7.30 8.84 21.01
N ASP A 145 7.26 9.16 19.73
CA ASP A 145 7.32 8.19 18.64
C ASP A 145 8.65 7.40 18.65
N GLU A 146 9.77 8.08 18.84
CA GLU A 146 11.09 7.46 19.01
C GLU A 146 11.14 6.56 20.25
N MET A 147 10.65 7.03 21.40
CA MET A 147 10.60 6.24 22.63
C MET A 147 9.79 4.96 22.45
N ARG A 148 8.67 5.01 21.71
CA ARG A 148 7.86 3.81 21.43
C ARG A 148 8.61 2.79 20.58
N TYR A 149 9.45 3.23 19.64
CA TYR A 149 10.28 2.32 18.84
C TYR A 149 11.41 1.65 19.66
N GLU A 150 11.75 2.19 20.84
CA GLU A 150 12.70 1.56 21.78
C GLU A 150 12.05 0.51 22.69
N GLU A 151 10.72 0.36 22.65
CA GLU A 151 10.00 -0.66 23.42
C GLU A 151 10.24 -2.07 22.86
N ASP A 152 10.20 -3.08 23.73
CA ASP A 152 10.42 -4.49 23.35
C ASP A 152 9.38 -4.99 22.32
N GLU A 153 8.15 -4.44 22.34
CA GLU A 153 7.04 -4.83 21.47
C GLU A 153 6.37 -3.57 20.88
N VAL A 154 6.90 -3.08 19.75
CA VAL A 154 6.37 -1.89 19.06
C VAL A 154 4.98 -2.14 18.46
N PHE A 155 4.80 -3.31 17.88
CA PHE A 155 3.56 -3.78 17.27
C PHE A 155 3.26 -5.18 17.80
N PRO A 156 1.99 -5.50 18.12
CA PRO A 156 1.55 -6.88 18.29
C PRO A 156 1.86 -7.72 17.04
N ASP A 157 2.25 -8.98 17.24
CA ASP A 157 2.67 -9.87 16.14
C ASP A 157 1.58 -10.03 15.06
N ASP A 158 0.31 -10.10 15.46
CA ASP A 158 -0.84 -10.23 14.55
C ASP A 158 -1.07 -8.96 13.73
N LEU A 159 -0.93 -7.79 14.34
CA LEU A 159 -0.96 -6.49 13.66
C LEU A 159 0.19 -6.38 12.65
N PHE A 160 1.42 -6.73 13.07
CA PHE A 160 2.59 -6.60 12.21
C PHE A 160 2.49 -7.49 10.97
N TYR A 161 2.15 -8.77 11.14
CA TYR A 161 1.93 -9.67 10.00
C TYR A 161 0.74 -9.22 9.13
N SER A 162 -0.27 -8.60 9.72
CA SER A 162 -1.41 -8.03 8.97
C SER A 162 -1.00 -6.96 7.96
N PHE A 163 0.12 -6.25 8.16
CA PHE A 163 0.62 -5.30 7.16
C PHE A 163 0.93 -5.99 5.83
N TYR A 164 1.53 -7.19 5.89
CA TYR A 164 1.86 -8.02 4.73
C TYR A 164 0.62 -8.64 4.12
N TYR A 165 -0.15 -9.35 4.95
CA TYR A 165 -1.34 -10.05 4.52
C TYR A 165 -2.35 -9.14 3.82
N TYR A 166 -2.61 -7.96 4.41
CA TYR A 166 -3.58 -7.02 3.84
C TYR A 166 -3.05 -6.16 2.70
N SER A 167 -1.72 -5.98 2.58
CA SER A 167 -1.14 -5.43 1.36
C SER A 167 -1.33 -6.36 0.17
N TRP A 168 -1.19 -7.67 0.39
CA TRP A 168 -1.51 -8.68 -0.62
C TRP A 168 -3.01 -8.72 -0.95
N GLN A 169 -3.90 -8.71 0.06
CA GLN A 169 -5.35 -8.67 -0.19
C GLN A 169 -5.80 -7.40 -0.91
N ALA A 170 -5.15 -6.25 -0.64
CA ALA A 170 -5.44 -5.00 -1.32
C ALA A 170 -5.24 -5.13 -2.83
N VAL A 171 -4.18 -5.81 -3.29
CA VAL A 171 -3.96 -6.08 -4.73
C VAL A 171 -4.92 -7.16 -5.23
N LEU A 172 -5.14 -8.23 -4.47
CA LEU A 172 -6.08 -9.30 -4.83
C LEU A 172 -7.49 -8.75 -5.14
N ALA A 173 -7.95 -7.74 -4.40
CA ALA A 173 -9.25 -7.12 -4.61
C ALA A 173 -9.43 -6.50 -6.01
N TYR A 174 -8.33 -6.19 -6.70
CA TYR A 174 -8.29 -5.59 -8.03
C TYR A 174 -7.68 -6.54 -9.07
N ARG A 175 -7.61 -7.85 -8.80
CA ARG A 175 -7.06 -8.87 -9.71
C ARG A 175 -7.60 -8.77 -11.14
N ASP A 176 -8.90 -8.48 -11.30
CA ASP A 176 -9.55 -8.38 -12.60
C ASP A 176 -8.93 -7.30 -13.51
N ILE A 177 -8.35 -6.23 -12.94
CA ILE A 177 -7.65 -5.17 -13.69
C ILE A 177 -6.34 -5.70 -14.28
N LEU A 178 -5.61 -6.53 -13.52
CA LEU A 178 -4.35 -7.13 -13.94
C LEU A 178 -4.55 -8.18 -15.05
N GLU A 179 -5.69 -8.87 -15.04
CA GLU A 179 -6.04 -9.85 -16.08
C GLU A 179 -6.43 -9.20 -17.42
N GLN A 180 -6.74 -7.90 -17.42
CA GLN A 180 -7.27 -7.16 -18.58
C GLN A 180 -6.30 -6.10 -19.13
N VAL A 181 -5.02 -6.18 -18.79
CA VAL A 181 -4.01 -5.23 -19.27
C VAL A 181 -3.75 -5.35 -20.78
N SER A 182 -3.30 -4.26 -21.40
CA SER A 182 -2.84 -4.28 -22.79
C SER A 182 -1.55 -5.10 -22.95
N GLU A 183 -1.25 -5.54 -24.19
CA GLU A 183 -0.06 -6.34 -24.50
C GLU A 183 1.24 -5.70 -24.02
N GLU A 184 1.30 -4.37 -24.03
CA GLU A 184 2.42 -3.56 -23.53
C GLU A 184 2.78 -3.84 -22.06
N PHE A 185 1.78 -4.06 -21.21
CA PHE A 185 1.98 -4.33 -19.77
C PHE A 185 1.83 -5.81 -19.40
N ALA A 186 1.59 -6.69 -20.38
CA ALA A 186 1.30 -8.10 -20.13
C ALA A 186 2.43 -8.81 -19.36
N GLY A 187 3.69 -8.48 -19.64
CA GLY A 187 4.85 -9.03 -18.93
C GLY A 187 4.84 -8.69 -17.44
N PRO A 188 4.92 -7.39 -17.05
CA PRO A 188 4.85 -6.96 -15.66
C PRO A 188 3.56 -7.40 -14.95
N ALA A 189 2.39 -7.29 -15.58
CA ALA A 189 1.14 -7.75 -14.97
C ALA A 189 1.12 -9.27 -14.72
N ALA A 190 1.68 -10.07 -15.63
CA ALA A 190 1.84 -11.51 -15.42
C ALA A 190 2.82 -11.83 -14.28
N ALA A 191 3.80 -10.97 -13.99
CA ALA A 191 4.65 -11.12 -12.82
C ALA A 191 3.87 -10.89 -11.51
N VAL A 192 3.07 -9.81 -11.45
CA VAL A 192 2.19 -9.53 -10.30
C VAL A 192 1.17 -10.66 -10.10
N LEU A 193 0.50 -11.11 -11.18
CA LEU A 193 -0.50 -12.18 -11.12
C LEU A 193 0.04 -13.53 -10.65
N LYS A 194 1.35 -13.80 -10.78
CA LYS A 194 1.97 -15.02 -10.26
C LYS A 194 2.18 -14.97 -8.74
N LEU A 195 2.19 -13.78 -8.17
CA LEU A 195 2.35 -13.54 -6.74
C LEU A 195 1.00 -13.37 -6.02
N LEU A 196 -0.11 -13.38 -6.76
CA LEU A 196 -1.50 -13.47 -6.25
C LEU A 196 -2.01 -14.90 -6.30
#